data_AF-A0A0M8QLN8-F1
#
_entry.id   AF-A0A0M8QLN8-F1
#
_cell.length_a   1.000
_cell.length_b   1.000
_cell.length_c   1.000
_cell.angle_alpha   90.00
_cell.angle_beta   90.00
_cell.angle_gamma   90.00
#
_symmetry.space_group_name_H-M   'P 1'
#
loop_
_entity.id
_entity.type
_entity.pdbx_description
1 polymer ?
#
loop_
_entity_poly.entity_id
_entity_poly.type
_entity_poly.pdbx_seq_one_letter_code
_entity_poly.pdbx_strand_id
1 'polypeptide(L)'
;GVVESLTGERLAGVLRPKVDAAWHLDEAIKDLDLTAFVVFSSVAGTFGSAGQSAYAAGNAFLDGLVRRRRASGLPAVSLVWGPWSQDAGMTQTLSETDHRRIARSGMPPLPPALGTELMDAALAGDEPVVLPVRLDLAALRAEEEVPALLRGLVRVRARRSVAGGSVAAAGLVQRLEGLGRDE
;
A
#
# COMPACT_ATOMS: atom_id res chain seq x y z
N GLY A 1 -5.75 2.05 -16.33
CA GLY A 1 -6.59 1.03 -16.98
C GLY A 1 -6.74 -0.19 -16.10
N VAL A 2 -7.80 -0.96 -16.32
CA VAL A 2 -7.98 -2.31 -15.74
C VAL A 2 -7.02 -3.29 -16.42
N VAL A 3 -6.58 -4.32 -15.70
CA VAL A 3 -5.57 -5.29 -16.18
C VAL A 3 -5.94 -5.89 -17.54
N GLU A 4 -7.19 -6.32 -17.72
CA GLU A 4 -7.69 -6.94 -18.96
C GLU A 4 -7.64 -6.02 -20.19
N SER A 5 -7.54 -4.70 -19.97
CA SER A 5 -7.51 -3.69 -21.03
C SER A 5 -6.12 -3.15 -21.34
N LEU A 6 -5.10 -3.62 -20.61
CA LEU A 6 -3.72 -3.17 -20.79
C LEU A 6 -3.04 -3.90 -21.95
N THR A 7 -2.48 -3.12 -22.87
CA THR A 7 -1.52 -3.59 -23.87
C THR A 7 -0.11 -3.19 -23.46
N GLY A 8 0.91 -3.86 -24.00
CA GLY A 8 2.31 -3.51 -23.74
C GLY A 8 2.62 -2.04 -24.07
N GLU A 9 2.07 -1.51 -25.17
CA GLU A 9 2.24 -0.12 -25.59
C GLU A 9 1.57 0.87 -24.62
N ARG A 10 0.34 0.58 -24.16
CA ARG A 10 -0.36 1.42 -23.18
C ARG A 10 0.39 1.42 -21.84
N LEU A 11 0.92 0.27 -21.43
CA LEU A 11 1.72 0.17 -20.23
C LEU A 11 3.02 0.98 -20.38
N ALA A 12 3.75 0.78 -21.48
CA ALA A 12 4.99 1.52 -21.77
C ALA A 12 4.76 3.04 -21.81
N GLY A 13 3.67 3.50 -22.44
CA GLY A 13 3.33 4.93 -22.49
C GLY A 13 3.12 5.56 -21.12
N VAL A 14 2.50 4.84 -20.18
CA VAL A 14 2.26 5.33 -18.81
C VAL A 14 3.51 5.21 -17.93
N LEU A 15 4.28 4.13 -18.11
CA LEU A 15 5.44 3.85 -17.27
C LEU A 15 6.65 4.70 -17.65
N ARG A 16 6.92 4.90 -18.95
CA ARG A 16 8.09 5.63 -19.45
C ARG A 16 8.44 6.92 -18.70
N PRO A 17 7.51 7.90 -18.52
CA PRO A 17 7.87 9.16 -17.88
C PRO A 17 8.23 9.01 -16.39
N LYS A 18 7.90 7.88 -15.75
CA LYS A 18 8.15 7.66 -14.33
C LYS A 18 9.27 6.63 -14.09
N VAL A 19 9.21 5.50 -14.78
CA VAL A 19 10.16 4.38 -14.67
C VAL A 19 11.47 4.73 -15.34
N ASP A 20 11.47 5.03 -16.64
CA ASP A 20 12.69 5.32 -17.38
C ASP A 20 13.33 6.61 -16.87
N ALA A 21 12.53 7.63 -16.56
CA ALA A 21 13.05 8.88 -16.00
C ALA A 21 13.76 8.66 -14.65
N ALA A 22 13.16 7.91 -13.73
CA ALA A 22 13.78 7.65 -12.44
C ALA A 22 15.01 6.74 -12.56
N TRP A 23 15.00 5.78 -13.48
CA TRP A 23 16.16 4.94 -13.79
C TRP A 23 17.33 5.77 -14.34
N HIS A 24 17.06 6.59 -15.35
CA HIS A 24 18.10 7.45 -15.92
C HIS A 24 18.60 8.49 -14.93
N LEU A 25 17.73 9.02 -14.07
CA LEU A 25 18.13 9.92 -13.00
C LEU A 25 19.08 9.21 -12.02
N ASP A 26 18.73 8.01 -11.54
CA ASP A 26 19.57 7.18 -10.67
C ASP A 26 20.97 6.96 -11.27
N GLU A 27 21.03 6.53 -12.54
CA GLU A 27 22.29 6.29 -13.24
C GLU A 27 23.12 7.57 -13.44
N ALA A 28 22.48 8.70 -13.75
CA ALA A 28 23.17 9.95 -14.03
C ALA A 28 23.80 10.60 -12.78
N ILE A 29 23.27 10.29 -11.58
CA ILE A 29 23.69 10.94 -10.33
C ILE A 29 24.24 9.96 -9.29
N LYS A 30 24.46 8.69 -9.65
CA LYS A 30 24.97 7.66 -8.72
C LYS A 30 26.34 7.98 -8.14
N ASP A 31 27.18 8.68 -8.90
CA ASP A 31 28.55 9.03 -8.51
C ASP A 31 28.65 10.44 -7.90
N LEU A 32 27.52 11.13 -7.69
CA LEU A 32 27.47 12.43 -7.02
C LEU A 32 27.31 12.25 -5.51
N ASP A 33 27.95 13.12 -4.74
CA ASP A 33 27.79 13.19 -3.29
C ASP A 33 26.47 13.88 -2.92
N LEU A 34 25.37 13.12 -3.03
CA LEU A 34 24.03 13.60 -2.73
C LEU A 34 23.74 13.44 -1.24
N THR A 35 23.09 14.45 -0.66
CA THR A 35 22.51 14.33 0.69
C THR A 35 21.21 13.53 0.69
N ALA A 36 20.45 13.54 -0.41
CA ALA A 36 19.20 12.80 -0.55
C ALA A 36 18.87 12.48 -2.01
N PHE A 37 18.19 11.34 -2.21
CA PHE A 37 17.49 10.99 -3.45
C PHE A 37 16.04 10.67 -3.08
N VAL A 38 15.09 11.52 -3.48
CA VAL A 38 13.70 11.42 -3.03
C VAL A 38 12.81 11.13 -4.22
N VAL A 39 12.01 10.06 -4.13
CA VAL A 39 11.01 9.75 -5.16
C VAL A 39 9.61 9.73 -4.58
N PHE A 40 8.66 10.25 -5.36
CA PHE A 40 7.26 10.34 -4.96
C PHE A 40 6.49 9.15 -5.54
N SER A 41 6.17 8.22 -4.65
CA SER A 41 5.36 7.03 -4.91
C SER A 41 3.92 7.26 -4.42
N SER A 42 3.10 6.20 -4.41
CA SER A 42 1.70 6.28 -3.99
C SER A 42 1.26 4.96 -3.37
N VAL A 43 0.37 5.05 -2.39
CA VAL A 43 -0.31 3.90 -1.78
C VAL A 43 -0.98 2.98 -2.82
N ALA A 44 -1.30 3.47 -4.01
CA ALA A 44 -1.79 2.65 -5.12
C ALA A 44 -0.80 1.54 -5.55
N GLY A 45 0.51 1.76 -5.40
CA GLY A 45 1.55 0.74 -5.65
C GLY A 45 1.64 -0.32 -4.54
N THR A 46 1.17 -0.02 -3.33
CA THR A 46 1.24 -0.91 -2.16
C THR A 46 -0.06 -1.68 -1.93
N PHE A 47 -1.20 -0.99 -1.96
CA PHE A 47 -2.52 -1.57 -1.71
C PHE A 47 -3.25 -1.96 -3.00
N GLY A 48 -2.73 -1.55 -4.16
CA GLY A 48 -3.45 -1.60 -5.41
C GLY A 48 -4.48 -0.49 -5.53
N SER A 49 -4.93 -0.21 -6.75
CA SER A 49 -6.05 0.68 -7.01
C SER A 49 -6.79 0.23 -8.26
N ALA A 50 -8.08 -0.05 -8.10
CA ALA A 50 -8.91 -0.61 -9.16
C ALA A 50 -9.00 0.36 -10.33
N GLY A 51 -8.58 -0.10 -11.51
CA GLY A 51 -8.51 0.73 -12.73
C GLY A 51 -7.19 1.50 -12.90
N GLN A 52 -6.23 1.36 -11.97
CA GLN A 52 -4.95 2.08 -11.98
C GLN A 52 -3.74 1.14 -12.05
N SER A 53 -3.86 -0.01 -12.72
CA SER A 53 -2.80 -1.04 -12.74
C SER A 53 -1.43 -0.53 -13.26
N ALA A 54 -1.41 0.24 -14.36
CA ALA A 54 -0.17 0.84 -14.86
C ALA A 54 0.44 1.87 -13.88
N TYR A 55 -0.40 2.65 -13.21
CA TYR A 55 0.05 3.61 -12.20
C TYR A 55 0.61 2.89 -10.96
N ALA A 56 -0.08 1.85 -10.48
CA ALA A 56 0.39 1.01 -9.38
C ALA A 56 1.76 0.38 -9.70
N ALA A 57 1.92 -0.16 -10.91
CA ALA A 57 3.20 -0.73 -11.36
C ALA A 57 4.34 0.29 -11.38
N GLY A 58 4.09 1.52 -11.87
CA GLY A 58 5.11 2.57 -11.87
C GLY A 58 5.53 3.01 -10.47
N ASN A 59 4.59 3.08 -9.52
CA ASN A 59 4.89 3.39 -8.12
C ASN A 59 5.67 2.24 -7.45
N ALA A 60 5.27 0.99 -7.66
CA ALA A 60 5.98 -0.18 -7.14
C ALA A 60 7.42 -0.27 -7.69
N PHE A 61 7.63 0.11 -8.96
CA PHE A 61 8.97 0.21 -9.54
C PHE A 61 9.85 1.23 -8.79
N LEU A 62 9.32 2.42 -8.47
CA LEU A 62 10.07 3.43 -7.71
C LEU A 62 10.47 2.92 -6.32
N ASP A 63 9.55 2.23 -5.64
CA ASP A 63 9.83 1.64 -4.33
C ASP A 63 10.93 0.57 -4.42
N GLY A 64 10.95 -0.21 -5.51
CA GLY A 64 12.01 -1.17 -5.81
C GLY A 64 13.35 -0.50 -6.16
N LEU A 65 13.33 0.57 -6.95
CA LEU A 65 14.49 1.38 -7.31
C LEU A 65 15.19 1.93 -6.06
N VAL A 66 14.42 2.51 -5.14
CA VAL A 66 14.97 3.05 -3.89
C VAL A 66 15.58 1.97 -3.02
N ARG A 67 14.93 0.80 -2.88
CA ARG A 67 15.51 -0.34 -2.15
C ARG A 67 16.83 -0.79 -2.78
N ARG A 68 16.89 -0.88 -4.11
CA ARG A 68 18.13 -1.21 -4.83
C ARG A 68 19.23 -0.18 -4.55
N ARG A 69 18.92 1.10 -4.68
CA ARG A 69 19.88 2.20 -4.44
C ARG A 69 20.43 2.17 -3.02
N ARG A 70 19.57 1.95 -2.02
CA ARG A 70 19.96 1.80 -0.60
C ARG A 70 20.80 0.55 -0.34
N ALA A 71 20.51 -0.57 -1.00
CA ALA A 71 21.33 -1.77 -0.90
C ALA A 71 22.76 -1.57 -1.45
N SER A 72 22.94 -0.61 -2.36
CA SER A 72 24.26 -0.17 -2.86
C SER A 72 24.93 0.90 -1.97
N GLY A 73 24.39 1.19 -0.79
CA GLY A 73 24.93 2.20 0.13
C GLY A 73 24.64 3.65 -0.27
N LEU A 74 23.84 3.88 -1.30
CA LEU A 74 23.52 5.22 -1.79
C LEU A 74 22.26 5.77 -1.07
N PRO A 75 22.22 7.08 -0.75
CA PRO A 75 21.07 7.69 -0.09
C PRO A 75 19.87 7.66 -1.03
N ALA A 76 18.72 7.22 -0.51
CA ALA A 76 17.44 7.23 -1.21
C ALA A 76 16.25 6.98 -0.28
N VAL A 77 15.12 7.64 -0.55
CA VAL A 77 13.84 7.40 0.12
C VAL A 77 12.68 7.45 -0.90
N SER A 78 11.75 6.49 -0.78
CA SER A 78 10.48 6.51 -1.49
C SER A 78 9.39 6.93 -0.53
N LEU A 79 8.69 8.01 -0.89
CA LEU A 79 7.55 8.52 -0.15
C LEU A 79 6.27 8.00 -0.79
N VAL A 80 5.70 6.96 -0.21
CA VAL A 80 4.48 6.29 -0.67
C VAL A 80 3.27 7.05 -0.15
N TRP A 81 2.95 8.15 -0.83
CA TRP A 81 1.94 9.10 -0.38
C TRP A 81 0.52 8.52 -0.39
N GLY A 82 -0.21 8.83 0.67
CA GLY A 82 -1.68 8.77 0.70
C GLY A 82 -2.31 9.93 -0.09
N PRO A 83 -3.65 10.03 -0.08
CA PRO A 83 -4.33 11.16 -0.71
C PRO A 83 -3.95 12.48 -0.01
N TRP A 84 -3.75 13.54 -0.78
CA TRP A 84 -3.55 14.90 -0.26
C TRP A 84 -4.87 15.66 -0.35
N SER A 85 -5.20 16.46 0.68
CA SER A 85 -6.26 17.44 0.56
C SER A 85 -5.74 18.53 -0.36
N GLN A 86 -6.41 18.75 -1.48
CA GLN A 86 -5.92 19.66 -2.49
C GLN A 86 -7.07 20.46 -3.08
N ASP A 87 -6.89 21.77 -3.11
CA ASP A 87 -7.63 22.70 -3.95
C ASP A 87 -7.03 22.79 -5.38
N ALA A 88 -5.89 22.10 -5.67
CA ALA A 88 -5.19 22.09 -6.97
C ALA A 88 -4.38 20.80 -7.30
N GLY A 89 -4.05 20.52 -8.58
CA GLY A 89 -3.16 19.40 -8.99
C GLY A 89 -3.86 18.12 -9.51
N MET A 90 -3.15 16.98 -9.57
CA MET A 90 -3.65 15.69 -10.15
C MET A 90 -4.98 15.20 -9.58
N THR A 91 -5.38 15.71 -8.41
CA THR A 91 -6.63 15.37 -7.75
C THR A 91 -7.81 16.29 -8.12
N GLN A 92 -7.60 17.36 -8.90
CA GLN A 92 -8.69 18.22 -9.40
C GLN A 92 -9.63 17.48 -10.38
N THR A 93 -9.13 16.44 -11.04
CA THR A 93 -9.90 15.59 -11.97
C THR A 93 -10.46 14.33 -11.30
N LEU A 94 -10.38 14.21 -9.98
CA LEU A 94 -11.03 13.09 -9.29
C LEU A 94 -12.53 13.21 -9.43
N SER A 95 -13.14 12.14 -9.94
CA SER A 95 -14.58 12.04 -9.97
C SER A 95 -15.13 11.94 -8.54
N GLU A 96 -16.40 12.26 -8.35
CA GLU A 96 -17.06 12.05 -7.05
C GLU A 96 -16.97 10.60 -6.57
N THR A 97 -16.89 9.65 -7.52
CA THR A 97 -16.62 8.23 -7.25
C THR A 97 -15.24 7.99 -6.64
N ASP A 98 -14.22 8.70 -7.10
CA ASP A 98 -12.87 8.60 -6.57
C ASP A 98 -12.78 9.19 -5.16
N HIS A 99 -13.48 10.31 -4.90
CA HIS A 99 -13.61 10.87 -3.56
C HIS A 99 -14.30 9.92 -2.59
N ARG A 100 -15.41 9.27 -3.00
CA ARG A 100 -16.10 8.26 -2.16
C ARG A 100 -15.27 6.98 -1.94
N ARG A 101 -14.37 6.64 -2.87
CA ARG A 101 -13.41 5.54 -2.68
C ARG A 101 -12.33 5.92 -1.69
N ILE A 102 -11.78 7.13 -1.78
CA ILE A 102 -10.80 7.65 -0.83
C ILE A 102 -11.41 7.74 0.59
N ALA A 103 -12.65 8.21 0.72
CA ALA A 103 -13.32 8.28 2.02
C ALA A 103 -13.46 6.90 2.70
N ARG A 104 -13.69 5.84 1.90
CA ARG A 104 -13.82 4.45 2.39
C ARG A 104 -12.50 3.71 2.55
N SER A 105 -11.38 4.27 2.09
CA SER A 105 -10.07 3.60 2.22
C SER A 105 -9.51 3.68 3.66
N GLY A 106 -10.16 4.45 4.54
CA GLY A 106 -9.64 4.74 5.87
C GLY A 106 -8.40 5.63 5.86
N MET A 107 -8.06 6.22 4.71
CA MET A 107 -6.95 7.15 4.54
C MET A 107 -7.49 8.54 4.24
N PRO A 108 -7.87 9.33 5.25
CA PRO A 108 -8.35 10.68 5.02
C PRO A 108 -7.26 11.54 4.35
N PRO A 109 -7.63 12.52 3.50
CA PRO A 109 -6.66 13.36 2.83
C PRO A 109 -5.70 14.10 3.78
N LEU A 110 -4.45 14.23 3.36
CA LEU A 110 -3.37 14.94 4.05
C LEU A 110 -3.40 16.46 3.75
N PRO A 111 -3.55 17.32 4.76
CA PRO A 111 -3.25 18.75 4.65
C PRO A 111 -1.83 18.99 4.15
N PRO A 112 -1.57 19.98 3.27
CA PRO A 112 -0.23 20.24 2.76
C PRO A 112 0.82 20.47 3.86
N ALA A 113 0.46 21.20 4.92
CA ALA A 113 1.35 21.44 6.06
C ALA A 113 1.77 20.13 6.76
N LEU A 114 0.82 19.22 7.00
CA LEU A 114 1.12 17.90 7.55
C LEU A 114 1.91 17.03 6.55
N GLY A 115 1.65 17.18 5.24
CA GLY A 115 2.43 16.52 4.20
C GLY A 115 3.91 16.90 4.23
N THR A 116 4.22 18.19 4.40
CA THR A 116 5.62 18.65 4.54
C THR A 116 6.26 18.17 5.84
N GLU A 117 5.54 18.20 6.96
CA GLU A 117 6.05 17.66 8.24
C GLU A 117 6.40 16.17 8.15
N LEU A 118 5.56 15.38 7.47
CA LEU A 118 5.83 13.95 7.27
C LEU A 118 6.98 13.70 6.30
N MET A 119 7.19 14.58 5.32
CA MET A 119 8.36 14.50 4.44
C MET A 119 9.64 14.72 5.24
N ASP A 120 9.69 15.75 6.09
CA ASP A 120 10.84 16.00 6.96
C ASP A 120 11.12 14.82 7.89
N ALA A 121 10.07 14.27 8.50
CA ALA A 121 10.20 13.09 9.36
C ALA A 121 10.72 11.85 8.59
N ALA A 122 10.29 11.65 7.34
CA ALA A 122 10.76 10.55 6.51
C ALA A 122 12.23 10.72 6.09
N LEU A 123 12.66 11.95 5.83
CA LEU A 123 14.06 12.26 5.48
C LEU A 123 15.01 12.11 6.68
N ALA A 124 14.51 12.28 7.91
CA ALA A 124 15.27 12.07 9.13
C ALA A 124 15.35 10.59 9.56
N GLY A 125 14.57 9.71 8.93
CA GLY A 125 14.54 8.27 9.25
C GLY A 125 15.48 7.43 8.38
N ASP A 126 15.63 6.16 8.76
CA ASP A 126 16.51 5.21 8.06
C ASP A 126 15.78 4.29 7.05
N GLU A 127 14.45 4.28 7.09
CA GLU A 127 13.63 3.39 6.27
C GLU A 127 13.63 3.83 4.80
N PRO A 128 13.97 2.94 3.85
CA PRO A 128 14.09 3.30 2.44
C PRO A 128 12.73 3.58 1.79
N VAL A 129 11.65 2.96 2.29
CA VAL A 129 10.30 3.12 1.74
C VAL A 129 9.35 3.40 2.90
N VAL A 130 8.84 4.62 2.94
CA VAL A 130 7.96 5.11 4.01
C VAL A 130 6.59 5.40 3.42
N LEU A 131 5.54 5.18 4.20
CA LEU A 131 4.16 5.53 3.84
C LEU A 131 3.70 6.75 4.66
N PRO A 132 3.91 7.98 4.19
CA PRO A 132 3.30 9.16 4.79
C PRO A 132 1.80 9.16 4.49
N VAL A 133 1.02 8.65 5.43
CA VAL A 133 -0.43 8.50 5.31
C VAL A 133 -1.10 8.91 6.61
N ARG A 134 -2.31 9.44 6.52
CA ARG A 134 -3.23 9.44 7.65
C ARG A 134 -3.99 8.14 7.65
N LEU A 135 -4.19 7.58 8.83
CA LEU A 135 -5.04 6.41 9.02
C LEU A 135 -6.14 6.73 10.02
N ASP A 136 -7.39 6.62 9.57
CA ASP A 136 -8.54 6.59 10.45
C ASP A 136 -8.81 5.15 10.87
N LEU A 137 -8.16 4.73 11.96
CA LEU A 137 -8.31 3.38 12.50
C LEU A 137 -9.72 3.10 13.01
N ALA A 138 -10.51 4.13 13.34
CA ALA A 138 -11.89 3.95 13.77
C ALA A 138 -12.79 3.65 12.57
N ALA A 139 -12.65 4.40 11.48
CA ALA A 139 -13.32 4.11 10.22
C ALA A 139 -12.96 2.72 9.69
N LEU A 140 -11.67 2.36 9.69
CA LEU A 140 -11.21 1.03 9.25
C LEU A 140 -11.78 -0.13 10.09
N ARG A 141 -12.10 0.09 11.37
CA ARG A 141 -12.74 -0.92 12.22
C ARG A 141 -14.23 -1.09 11.93
N ALA A 142 -14.86 -0.06 11.39
CA ALA A 142 -16.28 -0.07 11.06
C ALA A 142 -16.56 -0.72 9.70
N GLU A 143 -15.55 -0.81 8.83
CA GLU A 143 -15.62 -1.52 7.56
C GLU A 143 -15.81 -3.03 7.77
N GLU A 144 -16.60 -3.66 6.89
CA GLU A 144 -16.91 -5.09 6.96
C GLU A 144 -15.68 -5.96 6.70
N GLU A 145 -14.76 -5.48 5.85
CA GLU A 145 -13.49 -6.14 5.55
C GLU A 145 -12.31 -5.16 5.65
N VAL A 146 -11.42 -5.40 6.63
CA VAL A 146 -10.17 -4.64 6.77
C VAL A 146 -9.11 -5.18 5.80
N PRO A 147 -8.48 -4.31 4.99
CA PRO A 147 -7.39 -4.71 4.09
C PRO A 147 -6.30 -5.49 4.82
N ALA A 148 -5.81 -6.58 4.22
CA ALA A 148 -4.89 -7.52 4.87
C ALA A 148 -3.64 -6.83 5.46
N LEU A 149 -3.08 -5.85 4.73
CA LEU A 149 -1.93 -5.06 5.14
C LEU A 149 -2.20 -4.19 6.39
N LEU A 150 -3.46 -3.86 6.71
CA LEU A 150 -3.83 -3.01 7.85
C LEU A 150 -4.33 -3.80 9.07
N ARG A 151 -4.51 -5.12 8.96
CA ARG A 151 -5.04 -5.96 10.06
C ARG A 151 -4.15 -5.93 11.31
N GLY A 152 -2.84 -5.70 11.16
CA GLY A 152 -1.93 -5.52 12.29
C GLY A 152 -2.14 -4.21 13.06
N LEU A 153 -2.70 -3.18 12.42
CA LEU A 153 -2.96 -1.85 13.00
C LEU A 153 -4.39 -1.74 13.57
N VAL A 154 -5.30 -2.54 13.02
CA VAL A 154 -6.71 -2.59 13.43
C VAL A 154 -6.90 -3.75 14.40
N ARG A 155 -6.99 -3.43 15.69
CA ARG A 155 -7.31 -4.43 16.73
C ARG A 155 -8.77 -4.89 16.60
N VAL A 156 -9.03 -5.90 15.78
CA VAL A 156 -10.36 -6.52 15.68
C VAL A 156 -10.59 -7.32 16.96
N ARG A 157 -11.63 -6.97 17.73
CA ARG A 157 -12.02 -7.74 18.92
C ARG A 157 -12.39 -9.14 18.42
N ALA A 158 -11.62 -10.15 18.81
CA ALA A 158 -11.91 -11.54 18.45
C ALA A 158 -13.38 -11.83 18.78
N ARG A 159 -14.17 -12.20 17.77
CA ARG A 159 -15.50 -12.76 18.01
C ARG A 159 -15.27 -13.96 18.91
N ARG A 160 -15.71 -13.89 20.17
CA ARG A 160 -15.82 -15.08 21.02
C ARG A 160 -16.74 -16.02 20.25
N SER A 161 -16.19 -17.06 19.65
CA SER A 161 -16.98 -18.22 19.31
C SER A 161 -17.53 -18.72 20.64
N VAL A 162 -18.84 -18.65 20.82
CA VAL A 162 -19.48 -19.45 21.86
C VAL A 162 -19.22 -20.88 21.41
N ALA A 163 -18.32 -21.57 22.10
CA ALA A 163 -18.10 -22.98 21.87
C ALA A 163 -19.42 -23.71 22.17
N GLY A 164 -20.22 -23.98 21.14
CA GLY A 164 -21.23 -25.04 21.14
C GLY A 164 -20.56 -26.42 21.12
N GLY A 165 -19.41 -26.56 21.79
CA GLY A 165 -18.42 -27.63 21.63
C GLY A 165 -18.69 -28.89 22.45
N SER A 166 -19.93 -29.13 22.86
CA SER A 166 -20.28 -30.37 23.56
C SER A 166 -20.81 -31.45 22.60
N VAL A 167 -21.67 -31.09 21.64
CA VAL A 167 -22.38 -32.09 20.81
C VAL A 167 -21.54 -32.52 19.60
N ALA A 168 -20.87 -31.58 18.92
CA ALA A 168 -20.04 -31.90 17.76
C ALA A 168 -18.76 -32.66 18.14
N ALA A 169 -18.16 -32.35 19.30
CA ALA A 169 -17.01 -33.09 19.82
C ALA A 169 -17.40 -34.51 20.26
N ALA A 170 -18.56 -34.68 20.91
CA ALA A 170 -19.08 -36.00 21.28
C ALA A 170 -19.34 -36.89 20.05
N GLY A 171 -19.90 -36.31 18.98
CA GLY A 171 -20.16 -37.06 17.74
C GLY A 171 -18.90 -37.50 17.00
N LEU A 172 -17.78 -36.79 17.16
CA LEU A 172 -16.49 -37.17 16.57
C LEU A 172 -15.80 -38.27 17.38
N VAL A 173 -15.84 -38.18 18.72
CA VAL A 173 -15.30 -39.21 19.62
C VAL A 173 -16.03 -40.54 19.41
N GLN A 174 -17.37 -40.51 19.29
CA GLN A 174 -18.17 -41.72 19.05
C GLN A 174 -17.86 -42.39 17.70
N ARG A 175 -17.51 -41.62 16.67
CA ARG A 175 -17.07 -42.18 15.38
C ARG A 175 -15.67 -42.79 15.45
N LEU A 176 -14.77 -42.20 16.23
CA LEU A 176 -13.41 -42.71 16.39
C LEU A 176 -13.38 -43.97 17.26
N GLU A 177 -14.25 -44.06 18.28
CA GLU A 177 -14.43 -45.27 19.08
C GLU A 177 -15.04 -46.42 18.26
N GLY A 178 -15.96 -46.13 17.34
CA GLY A 178 -16.54 -47.11 16.41
C GLY A 178 -15.58 -47.62 15.33
N LEU A 179 -14.40 -46.99 15.18
CA LEU A 179 -13.32 -47.43 14.29
C LEU A 179 -12.23 -48.23 15.02
N GLY A 180 -12.49 -48.62 16.28
CA GLY A 180 -11.58 -49.41 17.11
C GLY A 180 -11.47 -50.87 16.68
N ARG A 181 -10.44 -51.14 15.86
CA ARG A 181 -9.77 -52.44 15.59
C ARG A 181 -10.63 -53.57 15.01
N ASP A 182 -10.82 -53.51 13.69
CA ASP A 182 -10.89 -54.76 12.90
C ASP A 182 -9.45 -55.23 12.65
N GLU A 183 -9.09 -56.35 13.29
CA GLU A 183 -8.03 -57.26 12.90
C GLU A 183 -8.65 -58.36 12.02
#